data_AF-A0A371IGD8-F1
#
_entry.id   AF-A0A371IGD8-F1
#
_cell.length_a   1.000
_cell.length_b   1.000
_cell.length_c   1.000
_cell.angle_alpha   90.00
_cell.angle_beta   90.00
_cell.angle_gamma   90.00
#
_symmetry.space_group_name_H-M   'P 1'
#
loop_
_entity.id
_entity.type
_entity.pdbx_description
1 polymer ?
#
loop_
_entity_poly.entity_id
_entity_poly.type
_entity_poly.pdbx_seq_one_letter_code
_entity_poly.pdbx_strand_id
1 'polypeptide(L)'
;MVRKPSGKWRMCIDYTDLNKACPKDPYPLPSIDRLVDSVAGFALLSFMETYSGYNQIRMHPQDEEKTTFITNDDAFCYKVMPFGLKNAGATY
;
A
#
# COMPACT_ATOMS: atom_id res chain seq x y z
N MET A 1 15.03 -5.08 -6.27
CA MET A 1 14.32 -5.35 -7.55
C MET A 1 13.83 -6.79 -7.55
N VAL A 2 12.61 -7.06 -8.03
CA VAL A 2 12.00 -8.40 -8.10
C VAL A 2 11.47 -8.65 -9.50
N ARG A 3 11.74 -9.83 -10.08
CA ARG A 3 11.29 -10.20 -11.42
C ARG A 3 9.88 -10.79 -11.36
N LYS A 4 8.93 -10.22 -12.12
CA LYS A 4 7.57 -10.76 -12.23
C LYS A 4 7.55 -11.97 -13.18
N PRO A 5 6.57 -12.89 -13.05
CA PRO A 5 6.35 -13.96 -14.04
C PRO A 5 6.16 -13.43 -15.47
N SER A 6 5.61 -12.22 -15.61
CA SER A 6 5.46 -11.54 -16.90
C SER A 6 6.79 -11.06 -17.52
N GLY A 7 7.95 -11.36 -16.91
CA GLY A 7 9.27 -10.90 -17.32
C GLY A 7 9.61 -9.45 -16.95
N LYS A 8 8.62 -8.63 -16.54
CA LYS A 8 8.81 -7.24 -16.13
C LYS A 8 9.49 -7.15 -14.77
N TRP A 9 10.34 -6.14 -14.57
CA TRP A 9 10.91 -5.83 -13.27
C TRP A 9 9.93 -5.04 -12.40
N ARG A 10 9.93 -5.33 -11.08
CA ARG A 10 9.25 -4.56 -10.05
C ARG A 10 10.29 -3.99 -9.10
N MET A 11 10.16 -2.70 -8.82
CA MET A 11 10.89 -2.07 -7.74
C MET A 11 10.24 -2.47 -6.41
N CYS A 12 11.04 -3.01 -5.49
CA CYS A 12 10.62 -3.41 -4.14
C CYS A 12 11.66 -2.85 -3.18
N ILE A 13 11.24 -1.91 -2.34
CA ILE A 13 12.06 -1.34 -1.27
C ILE A 13 11.85 -2.14 0.00
N ASP A 14 12.95 -2.42 0.67
CA ASP A 14 12.91 -3.04 1.99
C ASP A 14 12.69 -1.96 3.06
N TYR A 15 11.45 -1.83 3.52
CA TYR A 15 11.07 -0.95 4.62
C TYR A 15 11.00 -1.69 5.96
N THR A 16 11.66 -2.84 6.11
CA THR A 16 11.56 -3.67 7.34
C THR A 16 11.86 -2.88 8.61
N ASP A 17 12.96 -2.12 8.65
CA ASP A 17 13.34 -1.38 9.85
C ASP A 17 12.50 -0.12 10.06
N LEU A 18 12.15 0.58 8.98
CA LEU A 18 11.18 1.69 9.02
C LEU A 18 9.84 1.22 9.61
N ASN A 19 9.36 0.06 9.17
CA ASN A 19 8.12 -0.54 9.64
C ASN A 19 8.19 -0.99 11.10
N LYS A 20 9.35 -1.43 11.60
CA LYS A 20 9.54 -1.75 13.02
C LYS A 20 9.43 -0.50 13.89
N ALA A 21 10.02 0.61 13.45
CA ALA A 21 9.96 1.89 14.16
C ALA A 21 8.58 2.56 14.08
N CYS A 22 7.81 2.30 13.03
CA CYS A 22 6.50 2.90 12.82
C CYS A 22 5.42 2.25 13.74
N PRO A 23 4.67 3.05 14.53
CA PRO A 23 3.52 2.55 15.27
C PRO A 23 2.47 2.01 14.31
N LYS A 24 1.83 0.91 14.67
CA LYS A 24 0.77 0.30 13.86
C LYS A 24 -0.52 1.10 14.01
N ASP A 25 -1.14 1.43 12.89
CA ASP A 25 -2.49 1.97 12.86
C ASP A 25 -3.52 0.83 13.04
N PRO A 26 -4.37 0.87 14.08
CA PRO A 26 -5.39 -0.15 14.33
C PRO A 26 -6.71 0.13 13.58
N TYR A 27 -6.70 0.87 12.47
CA TYR A 27 -7.88 1.25 11.71
C TYR A 27 -8.93 0.11 11.66
N PRO A 28 -10.17 0.37 12.12
CA PRO A 28 -11.15 -0.69 12.31
C PRO A 28 -11.70 -1.16 10.96
N LEU A 29 -11.35 -2.37 10.57
CA LEU A 29 -12.00 -3.03 9.43
C LEU A 29 -13.36 -3.61 9.87
N PRO A 30 -14.40 -3.48 9.02
CA PRO A 30 -15.68 -4.12 9.30
C PRO A 30 -15.53 -5.64 9.34
N SER A 31 -16.38 -6.30 10.15
CA SER A 31 -16.46 -7.76 10.16
C SER A 31 -16.82 -8.28 8.76
N ILE A 32 -16.11 -9.33 8.33
CA ILE A 32 -16.33 -9.99 7.04
C ILE A 32 -17.77 -10.49 6.93
N ASP A 33 -18.32 -11.06 8.01
CA ASP A 33 -19.71 -11.57 8.02
C ASP A 33 -20.71 -10.44 7.74
N ARG A 34 -20.49 -9.26 8.35
CA ARG A 34 -21.35 -8.09 8.11
C ARG A 34 -21.26 -7.60 6.67
N LEU A 35 -20.08 -7.64 6.06
CA LEU A 35 -19.92 -7.29 4.65
C LEU A 35 -20.66 -8.28 3.75
N VAL A 36 -20.54 -9.58 4.01
CA VAL A 36 -21.20 -10.64 3.22
C VAL A 36 -22.72 -10.55 3.36
N ASP A 37 -23.22 -10.42 4.58
CA ASP A 37 -24.67 -10.29 4.85
C ASP A 37 -25.26 -9.05 4.18
N SER A 38 -24.50 -7.95 4.13
CA SER A 38 -24.96 -6.70 3.50
C SER A 38 -25.17 -6.80 1.99
N VAL A 39 -24.53 -7.77 1.33
CA VAL A 39 -24.64 -8.00 -0.11
C VAL A 39 -25.42 -9.29 -0.44
N ALA A 40 -25.88 -10.01 0.57
CA ALA A 40 -26.70 -11.20 0.37
C ALA A 40 -28.07 -10.83 -0.23
N GLY A 41 -28.52 -11.62 -1.21
CA GLY A 41 -29.83 -11.43 -1.85
C GLY A 41 -29.85 -10.46 -3.04
N PHE A 42 -28.74 -9.77 -3.33
CA PHE A 42 -28.62 -9.02 -4.59
C PHE A 42 -28.39 -9.97 -5.77
N ALA A 43 -29.12 -9.75 -6.86
CA ALA A 43 -29.02 -10.58 -8.07
C ALA A 43 -27.72 -10.36 -8.87
N LEU A 44 -27.03 -9.24 -8.64
CA LEU A 44 -25.78 -8.88 -9.30
C LEU A 44 -24.87 -8.13 -8.33
N LEU A 45 -23.59 -8.52 -8.33
CA LEU A 45 -22.52 -7.82 -7.64
C LEU A 45 -21.49 -7.34 -8.67
N SER A 46 -20.96 -6.13 -8.49
CA SER A 46 -19.91 -5.57 -9.33
C SER A 46 -18.74 -5.16 -8.44
N PHE A 47 -17.54 -5.64 -8.78
CA PHE A 47 -16.32 -5.37 -8.02
C PHE A 47 -15.45 -4.39 -8.81
N MET A 48 -15.10 -3.28 -8.18
CA MET A 48 -14.19 -2.30 -8.77
C MET A 48 -12.82 -2.43 -8.10
N GLU A 49 -11.78 -2.63 -8.89
CA GLU A 49 -10.40 -2.60 -8.43
C GLU A 49 -9.77 -1.28 -8.83
N THR A 50 -9.17 -0.56 -7.90
CA THR A 50 -8.39 0.64 -8.26
C THR A 50 -7.00 0.23 -8.72
N TYR A 51 -6.63 0.64 -9.93
CA TYR A 51 -5.29 0.37 -10.46
C TYR A 51 -4.23 1.14 -9.68
N SER A 52 -3.22 0.43 -9.16
CA SER A 52 -2.14 1.03 -8.37
C SER A 52 -2.66 1.88 -7.19
N GLY A 53 -3.69 1.40 -6.48
CA GLY A 53 -4.44 2.16 -5.47
C GLY A 53 -3.58 2.94 -4.48
N TYR A 54 -2.53 2.34 -3.91
CA TYR A 54 -1.63 3.03 -3.00
C TYR A 54 -0.92 4.22 -3.65
N ASN A 55 -0.47 4.09 -4.90
CA ASN A 55 0.22 5.16 -5.60
C ASN A 55 -0.68 6.37 -5.95
N GLN A 56 -1.98 6.29 -5.69
CA GLN A 56 -2.92 7.40 -5.82
C GLN A 56 -2.98 8.26 -4.55
N ILE A 57 -2.57 7.71 -3.40
CA ILE A 57 -2.58 8.40 -2.10
C ILE A 57 -1.29 9.22 -1.98
N ARG A 58 -1.42 10.53 -1.75
CA ARG A 58 -0.27 11.41 -1.49
C ARG A 58 0.34 11.09 -0.13
N MET A 59 1.66 11.03 -0.08
CA MET A 59 2.36 11.00 1.21
C MET A 59 2.15 12.33 1.92
N HIS A 60 2.09 12.28 3.25
CA HIS A 60 2.15 13.49 4.04
C HIS A 60 3.54 14.12 3.84
N PRO A 61 3.68 15.44 3.59
CA PRO A 61 4.96 16.04 3.20
C PRO A 61 6.11 15.78 4.19
N GLN A 62 5.80 15.71 5.50
CA GLN A 62 6.80 15.43 6.54
C GLN A 62 7.24 13.96 6.61
N ASP A 63 6.54 13.06 5.94
CA ASP A 63 6.81 11.62 5.91
C ASP A 63 7.43 11.16 4.59
N GLU A 64 7.45 12.01 3.55
CA GLU A 64 8.07 11.69 2.25
C GLU A 64 9.53 11.26 2.43
N GLU A 65 10.33 12.07 3.14
CA GLU A 65 11.77 11.78 3.39
C GLU A 65 12.00 10.48 4.16
N LYS A 66 11.02 10.03 4.96
CA LYS A 66 11.12 8.75 5.70
C LYS A 66 11.02 7.54 4.77
N THR A 67 10.47 7.73 3.57
CA THR A 67 10.37 6.68 2.54
C THR A 67 11.59 6.62 1.63
N THR A 68 12.66 7.35 1.97
CA THR A 68 13.88 7.42 1.15
C THR A 68 14.48 6.03 0.93
N PHE A 69 14.91 5.80 -0.31
CA PHE A 69 15.65 4.63 -0.73
C PHE A 69 16.86 5.04 -1.56
N ILE A 70 17.90 4.24 -1.51
CA ILE A 70 19.16 4.49 -2.21
C ILE A 70 19.23 3.59 -3.45
N THR A 71 19.54 4.19 -4.60
CA THR A 71 19.91 3.45 -5.82
C THR A 71 21.42 3.57 -6.05
N ASN A 72 21.92 2.97 -7.13
CA ASN A 72 23.33 3.15 -7.52
C ASN A 72 23.65 4.59 -7.92
N ASP A 73 22.63 5.38 -8.27
CA ASP A 73 22.80 6.74 -8.80
C ASP A 73 22.63 7.79 -7.72
N ASP A 74 21.54 7.70 -6.91
CA ASP A 74 21.20 8.71 -5.90
C ASP A 74 20.20 8.17 -4.86
N ALA A 75 19.91 8.99 -3.85
CA ALA A 75 18.82 8.80 -2.92
C ALA A 75 17.52 9.43 -3.46
N PHE A 76 16.43 8.68 -3.42
CA PHE A 76 15.11 9.12 -3.85
C PHE A 76 14.07 8.86 -2.77
N CYS A 77 13.04 9.69 -2.70
CA CYS A 77 11.89 9.48 -1.81
C CYS A 77 10.58 9.44 -2.60
N TYR A 78 9.55 8.87 -2.00
CA TYR A 78 8.23 8.76 -2.61
C TYR A 78 7.31 9.91 -2.21
N LYS A 79 6.68 10.54 -3.21
CA LYS A 79 5.62 11.56 -3.03
C LYS A 79 4.20 10.98 -2.91
N VAL A 80 4.06 9.70 -3.22
CA VAL A 80 2.83 8.92 -3.17
C VAL A 80 3.10 7.62 -2.44
N MET A 81 2.10 7.04 -1.80
CA MET A 81 2.30 5.90 -0.91
C MET A 81 2.95 4.71 -1.63
N PRO A 82 4.17 4.30 -1.23
CA PRO A 82 4.83 3.14 -1.81
C PRO A 82 4.29 1.84 -1.23
N PHE A 83 4.48 0.76 -1.99
CA PHE A 83 4.28 -0.60 -1.47
C PHE A 83 5.28 -0.89 -0.36
N GLY A 84 4.86 -1.70 0.62
CA GLY A 84 5.73 -2.20 1.67
C GLY A 84 5.69 -1.40 2.97
N LEU A 85 4.94 -0.29 3.05
CA LEU A 85 4.70 0.39 4.33
C LEU A 85 3.66 -0.35 5.17
N LYS A 86 3.92 -0.47 6.49
CA LYS A 86 3.07 -1.18 7.45
C LYS A 86 1.62 -0.69 7.46
N ASN A 87 1.41 0.62 7.38
CA ASN A 87 0.09 1.24 7.52
C ASN A 87 -0.58 1.57 6.18
N ALA A 88 0.00 1.14 5.04
CA ALA A 88 -0.57 1.47 3.73
C ALA A 88 -2.01 0.99 3.55
N GLY A 89 -2.30 -0.23 4.02
CA GLY A 89 -3.66 -0.79 3.97
C GLY A 89 -4.65 -0.14 4.94
N ALA A 90 -4.18 0.53 6.00
CA ALA A 90 -5.06 1.29 6.90
C ALA A 90 -5.40 2.68 6.33
N THR A 91 -4.58 3.18 5.40
CA THR A 91 -4.79 4.49 4.76
C THR A 91 -5.69 4.39 3.51
N TYR A 92 -5.75 3.20 2.89
CA TYR A 92 -6.50 2.94 1.67
C TYR A 92 -7.94 2.52 1.98
#